data_AF-A0A9P3UJX6-F1
#
_entry.id   AF-A0A9P3UJX6-F1
#
_cell.length_a   1.000
_cell.length_b   1.000
_cell.length_c   1.000
_cell.angle_alpha   90.00
_cell.angle_beta   90.00
_cell.angle_gamma   90.00
#
_symmetry.space_group_name_H-M   'P 1'
#
loop_
_entity.id
_entity.type
_entity.pdbx_description
1 polymer ?
#
loop_
_entity_poly.entity_id
_entity_poly.type
_entity_poly.pdbx_seq_one_letter_code
_entity_poly.pdbx_strand_id
1 'polypeptide(L)'
;MRVPPVIRLLGQLGPFSKSGRFAHWNQLTPIVRIILVVPREKLAVLDKSHVGTPLLQCDVKGRRSMNVFTSVHVAFGRVIPMGTKNNPRVIFEEDPSGRNGSMLLVASFTMPTWLLTDLEPMPELKVSFSVRSTTGTVDLVPKLGLELHIFTASFMDEAHVHVLPEEPLPRRERTISSTVPRASASRIGTSGAALVELDEQCEIALSLTSRISVDREKAQTLLRSGAVPRATQISPCVMRIGLEDCSQDVIFPLLSGVRTNSGWPGNRYISKWWRRSMVPSSPVGRHSILSQWSMLGRSQSHGIFIVSIYLACRPSTLGGELAKWLGPHVGAMMSARERSLRKKDANDTLMAVKDTIHSVLVRSSGIQNGPAKRLFALSDGPTNNCDTIIFISDLRFDVHSHTVVCDGYVLPLTHEFLGKMEGPFSRLVSKGDLVTIRAREDEMHAWKMLLPALVERCRTWQHGEH
;
A
#
# COMPACT_ATOMS: atom_id res chain seq x y z
N MET A 1 25.29 -8.48 -17.09
CA MET A 1 24.08 -8.87 -17.85
C MET A 1 23.01 -7.82 -17.53
N ARG A 2 22.76 -6.88 -18.45
CA ARG A 2 21.85 -5.73 -18.22
C ARG A 2 20.40 -6.18 -18.39
N VAL A 3 19.61 -6.14 -17.32
CA VAL A 3 18.16 -6.33 -17.38
C VAL A 3 17.56 -5.08 -18.05
N PRO A 4 16.85 -5.19 -19.18
CA PRO A 4 16.24 -4.02 -19.82
C PRO A 4 15.10 -3.46 -18.96
N PRO A 5 14.86 -2.13 -19.00
CA PRO A 5 13.75 -1.52 -18.28
C PRO A 5 12.41 -1.96 -18.90
N VAL A 6 11.64 -2.75 -18.15
CA VAL A 6 10.31 -3.30 -18.47
C VAL A 6 9.29 -2.22 -18.90
N ILE A 7 9.53 -0.95 -18.56
CA ILE A 7 8.59 0.15 -18.78
C ILE A 7 8.53 0.61 -20.25
N ARG A 8 9.50 0.29 -21.11
CA ARG A 8 9.49 0.70 -22.53
C ARG A 8 8.69 -0.20 -23.48
N LEU A 9 8.19 -1.36 -23.03
CA LEU A 9 7.54 -2.33 -23.92
C LEU A 9 6.05 -2.05 -24.20
N LEU A 10 5.35 -1.26 -23.36
CA LEU A 10 3.92 -1.01 -23.57
C LEU A 10 3.61 -0.08 -24.78
N GLY A 11 4.60 0.65 -25.30
CA GLY A 11 4.42 1.62 -26.39
C GLY A 11 4.77 1.11 -27.79
N GLN A 12 5.26 -0.13 -27.93
CA GLN A 12 5.76 -0.68 -29.21
C GLN A 12 5.29 -2.12 -29.49
N LEU A 13 4.25 -2.60 -28.81
CA LEU A 13 3.66 -3.89 -29.16
C LEU A 13 2.80 -3.69 -30.42
N GLY A 14 3.19 -4.34 -31.51
CA GLY A 14 2.35 -4.46 -32.70
C GLY A 14 1.01 -5.13 -32.38
N PRO A 15 0.07 -5.21 -33.34
CA PRO A 15 -1.22 -5.86 -33.10
C PRO A 15 -0.98 -7.30 -32.61
N PHE A 16 -1.50 -7.60 -31.41
CA PHE A 16 -1.38 -8.92 -30.81
C PHE A 16 -1.91 -10.01 -31.75
N SER A 17 -1.19 -11.13 -31.87
CA SER A 17 -1.65 -12.23 -32.72
C SER A 17 -2.88 -12.91 -32.11
N LYS A 18 -4.01 -12.91 -32.83
CA LYS A 18 -5.22 -13.63 -32.43
C LYS A 18 -5.04 -15.11 -32.75
N SER A 19 -4.67 -15.89 -31.76
CA SER A 19 -4.50 -17.35 -31.88
C SER A 19 -5.15 -18.07 -30.69
N GLY A 20 -5.35 -19.39 -30.82
CA GLY A 20 -5.92 -20.22 -29.76
C GLY A 20 -7.25 -19.69 -29.21
N ARG A 21 -7.30 -19.47 -27.89
CA ARG A 21 -8.49 -18.97 -27.16
C ARG A 21 -8.94 -17.58 -27.59
N PHE A 22 -8.07 -16.82 -28.26
CA PHE A 22 -8.34 -15.46 -28.73
C PHE A 22 -8.70 -15.37 -30.22
N ALA A 23 -8.65 -16.49 -30.95
CA ALA A 23 -8.87 -16.51 -32.41
C ALA A 23 -10.20 -15.86 -32.82
N HIS A 24 -11.25 -16.05 -32.01
CA HIS A 24 -12.59 -15.55 -32.30
C HIS A 24 -12.89 -14.17 -31.71
N TRP A 25 -11.99 -13.59 -30.91
CA TRP A 25 -12.29 -12.34 -30.19
C TRP A 25 -12.40 -11.15 -31.14
N ASN A 26 -13.39 -10.28 -30.93
CA ASN A 26 -13.58 -9.06 -31.71
C ASN A 26 -12.36 -8.13 -31.56
N GLN A 27 -11.96 -7.88 -30.32
CA GLN A 27 -10.81 -7.05 -29.96
C GLN A 27 -10.01 -7.73 -28.86
N LEU A 28 -8.69 -7.70 -29.00
CA LEU A 28 -7.79 -8.15 -27.94
C LEU A 28 -7.51 -6.96 -27.02
N THR A 29 -7.88 -7.08 -25.76
CA THR A 29 -7.55 -6.08 -24.73
C THR A 29 -6.09 -6.25 -24.30
N PRO A 30 -5.39 -5.17 -23.87
CA PRO A 30 -4.01 -5.28 -23.35
C PRO A 30 -3.90 -6.12 -22.07
N ILE A 31 -5.00 -6.26 -21.34
CA ILE A 31 -5.14 -7.02 -20.11
C ILE A 31 -6.32 -7.97 -20.29
N VAL A 32 -6.19 -9.20 -19.78
CA VAL A 32 -7.30 -10.15 -19.68
C VAL A 32 -7.50 -10.56 -18.24
N ARG A 33 -8.73 -10.95 -17.91
CA ARG A 33 -9.06 -11.59 -16.65
C ARG A 33 -9.07 -13.10 -16.84
N ILE A 34 -8.30 -13.80 -16.02
CA ILE A 34 -8.33 -15.24 -15.91
C ILE A 34 -9.19 -15.62 -14.71
N ILE A 35 -10.06 -16.59 -14.91
CA ILE A 35 -10.87 -17.21 -13.89
C ILE A 35 -10.56 -18.70 -13.89
N LEU A 36 -10.04 -19.19 -12.78
CA LEU A 36 -9.73 -20.59 -12.56
C LEU A 36 -10.78 -21.18 -11.60
N VAL A 37 -11.50 -22.18 -12.08
CA VAL A 37 -12.41 -23.00 -11.28
C VAL A 37 -11.61 -24.15 -10.69
N VAL A 38 -11.53 -24.18 -9.36
CA VAL A 38 -10.73 -25.13 -8.59
C VAL A 38 -11.67 -26.14 -7.93
N PRO A 39 -11.52 -27.45 -8.22
CA PRO A 39 -12.30 -28.49 -7.55
C PRO A 39 -12.05 -28.50 -6.05
N ARG A 40 -13.13 -28.60 -5.27
CA ARG A 40 -13.08 -28.38 -3.81
C ARG A 40 -12.27 -29.45 -3.09
N GLU A 41 -12.32 -30.69 -3.58
CA GLU A 41 -11.55 -31.81 -3.05
C GLU A 41 -10.03 -31.56 -3.07
N LYS A 42 -9.55 -30.67 -3.96
CA LYS A 42 -8.13 -30.28 -4.01
C LYS A 42 -7.73 -29.40 -2.82
N LEU A 43 -8.68 -28.69 -2.21
CA LEU A 43 -8.42 -27.83 -1.04
C LEU A 43 -8.21 -28.61 0.25
N ALA A 44 -8.61 -29.89 0.29
CA ALA A 44 -8.53 -30.74 1.49
C ALA A 44 -7.08 -30.89 2.04
N VAL A 45 -6.08 -30.64 1.20
CA VAL A 45 -4.66 -30.60 1.60
C VAL A 45 -4.35 -29.49 2.60
N LEU A 46 -5.06 -28.37 2.52
CA LEU A 46 -4.88 -27.21 3.40
C LEU A 46 -5.55 -27.44 4.76
N ASP A 47 -6.74 -28.05 4.77
CA ASP A 47 -7.48 -28.37 6.01
C ASP A 47 -6.72 -29.37 6.89
N LYS A 48 -5.89 -30.22 6.29
CA LYS A 48 -5.07 -31.24 6.97
C LYS A 48 -3.64 -30.78 7.24
N SER A 49 -3.36 -29.48 7.19
CA SER A 49 -2.02 -28.92 7.37
C SER A 49 -1.90 -28.11 8.66
N HIS A 50 -0.70 -28.13 9.27
CA HIS A 50 -0.39 -27.32 10.45
C HIS A 50 0.09 -25.89 10.08
N VAL A 51 0.02 -25.54 8.79
CA VAL A 51 0.59 -24.31 8.23
C VAL A 51 -0.27 -23.07 8.49
N GLY A 52 -1.37 -23.23 9.24
CA GLY A 52 -2.29 -22.15 9.58
C GLY A 52 -3.03 -21.65 8.34
N THR A 53 -2.94 -20.35 8.07
CA THR A 53 -3.56 -19.70 6.91
C THR A 53 -2.48 -19.32 5.88
N PRO A 54 -2.08 -20.25 4.99
CA PRO A 54 -1.07 -19.96 3.99
C PRO A 54 -1.52 -18.86 3.03
N LEU A 55 -0.58 -18.05 2.56
CA LEU A 55 -0.84 -17.09 1.49
C LEU A 55 -1.08 -17.86 0.19
N LEU A 56 -2.18 -17.55 -0.49
CA LEU A 56 -2.56 -18.18 -1.76
C LEU A 56 -2.20 -17.25 -2.92
N GLN A 57 -1.91 -17.84 -4.07
CA GLN A 57 -1.58 -17.12 -5.30
C GLN A 57 -2.05 -17.92 -6.52
N CYS A 58 -2.04 -17.27 -7.69
CA CYS A 58 -2.21 -17.95 -8.97
C CYS A 58 -0.93 -17.83 -9.78
N ASP A 59 -0.68 -18.83 -10.61
CA ASP A 59 0.45 -18.83 -11.53
C ASP A 59 0.01 -19.23 -12.94
N VAL A 60 0.70 -18.67 -13.93
CA VAL A 60 0.61 -19.06 -15.33
C VAL A 60 1.99 -19.49 -15.78
N LYS A 61 2.15 -20.79 -16.02
CA LYS A 61 3.42 -21.43 -16.28
C LYS A 61 3.43 -22.06 -17.68
N GLY A 62 4.44 -21.74 -18.47
CA GLY A 62 4.79 -22.44 -19.71
C GLY A 62 6.03 -23.32 -19.51
N ARG A 63 6.72 -23.68 -20.61
CA ARG A 63 7.98 -24.45 -20.53
C ARG A 63 9.14 -23.57 -20.09
N ARG A 64 9.13 -22.29 -20.46
CA ARG A 64 10.23 -21.33 -20.24
C ARG A 64 9.83 -20.12 -19.40
N SER A 65 8.55 -19.97 -19.10
CA SER A 65 8.02 -18.84 -18.33
C SER A 65 7.20 -19.30 -17.12
N MET A 66 7.27 -18.51 -16.05
CA MET A 66 6.39 -18.64 -14.88
C MET A 66 6.02 -17.23 -14.42
N ASN A 67 4.74 -16.90 -14.50
CA ASN A 67 4.19 -15.62 -14.08
C ASN A 67 3.35 -15.83 -12.83
N VAL A 68 3.68 -15.15 -11.74
CA VAL A 68 3.03 -15.33 -10.43
C VAL A 68 2.21 -14.08 -10.08
N PHE A 69 0.97 -14.30 -9.64
CA PHE A 69 0.00 -13.27 -9.33
C PHE A 69 -0.49 -13.43 -7.88
N THR A 70 -0.23 -12.42 -7.05
CA THR A 70 -0.65 -12.40 -5.63
C THR A 70 -1.90 -11.56 -5.39
N SER A 71 -2.33 -10.76 -6.38
CA SER A 71 -3.59 -10.03 -6.34
C SER A 71 -4.70 -10.91 -6.92
N VAL A 72 -5.14 -11.89 -6.13
CA VAL A 72 -6.13 -12.89 -6.52
C VAL A 72 -7.38 -12.69 -5.68
N HIS A 73 -8.53 -12.65 -6.35
CA HIS A 73 -9.84 -12.66 -5.69
C HIS A 73 -10.36 -14.10 -5.70
N VAL A 74 -10.73 -14.62 -4.53
CA VAL A 74 -11.24 -15.98 -4.38
C VAL A 74 -12.61 -15.96 -3.72
N ALA A 75 -13.52 -16.79 -4.23
CA ALA A 75 -14.84 -16.99 -3.65
C ALA A 75 -15.34 -18.41 -3.94
N PHE A 76 -16.12 -18.99 -3.03
CA PHE A 76 -16.82 -20.25 -3.30
C PHE A 76 -18.06 -19.95 -4.12
N GLY A 77 -18.30 -20.74 -5.16
CA GLY A 77 -19.42 -20.49 -6.06
C GLY A 77 -19.29 -21.21 -7.39
N ARG A 78 -20.13 -20.78 -8.33
CA ARG A 78 -20.21 -21.32 -9.68
C ARG A 78 -20.00 -20.22 -10.70
N VAL A 79 -19.21 -20.54 -11.73
CA VAL A 79 -19.05 -19.69 -12.92
C VAL A 79 -20.04 -20.16 -13.97
N ILE A 80 -20.85 -19.23 -14.48
CA ILE A 80 -21.80 -19.47 -15.56
C ILE A 80 -21.29 -18.71 -16.79
N PRO A 81 -20.75 -19.42 -17.80
CA PRO A 81 -20.33 -18.79 -19.05
C PRO A 81 -21.51 -18.10 -19.74
N MET A 82 -21.31 -16.86 -20.13
CA MET A 82 -22.27 -16.01 -20.82
C MET A 82 -21.63 -15.35 -22.04
N GLY A 83 -22.44 -14.73 -22.88
CA GLY A 83 -21.97 -14.04 -24.07
C GLY A 83 -21.59 -15.01 -25.20
N THR A 84 -20.68 -14.56 -26.06
CA THR A 84 -20.35 -15.23 -27.33
C THR A 84 -18.86 -15.52 -27.40
N LYS A 85 -18.44 -16.43 -28.30
CA LYS A 85 -16.99 -16.74 -28.49
C LYS A 85 -16.15 -15.51 -28.85
N ASN A 86 -16.76 -14.48 -29.44
CA ASN A 86 -16.10 -13.23 -29.82
C ASN A 86 -16.11 -12.15 -28.73
N ASN A 87 -16.93 -12.31 -27.69
CA ASN A 87 -17.01 -11.44 -26.53
C ASN A 87 -17.44 -12.26 -25.29
N PRO A 88 -16.53 -13.06 -24.72
CA PRO A 88 -16.87 -13.96 -23.63
C PRO A 88 -17.17 -13.17 -22.36
N ARG A 89 -18.19 -13.60 -21.63
CA ARG A 89 -18.59 -13.06 -20.33
C ARG A 89 -18.80 -14.21 -19.36
N VAL A 90 -18.82 -13.91 -18.07
CA VAL A 90 -19.31 -14.87 -17.07
C VAL A 90 -20.18 -14.16 -16.06
N ILE A 91 -21.12 -14.90 -15.49
CA ILE A 91 -21.79 -14.53 -14.25
C ILE A 91 -21.21 -15.41 -13.15
N PHE A 92 -20.92 -14.80 -12.00
CA PHE A 92 -20.52 -15.53 -10.81
C PHE A 92 -21.72 -15.65 -9.87
N GLU A 93 -22.03 -16.87 -9.47
CA GLU A 93 -23.03 -17.21 -8.46
C GLU A 93 -22.30 -17.65 -7.20
N GLU A 94 -22.35 -16.85 -6.14
CA GLU A 94 -21.67 -17.14 -4.87
C GLU A 94 -22.37 -18.29 -4.13
N ASP A 95 -21.59 -19.16 -3.51
CA ASP A 95 -22.12 -20.19 -2.61
C ASP A 95 -22.67 -19.52 -1.35
N PRO A 96 -23.98 -19.62 -1.06
CA PRO A 96 -24.58 -18.97 0.11
C PRO A 96 -24.01 -19.47 1.43
N SER A 97 -23.43 -20.68 1.46
CA SER A 97 -22.78 -21.26 2.63
C SER A 97 -21.25 -21.09 2.60
N GLY A 98 -20.70 -20.43 1.57
CA GLY A 98 -19.30 -20.08 1.42
C GLY A 98 -18.38 -21.29 1.63
N ARG A 99 -17.44 -21.17 2.58
CA ARG A 99 -16.50 -22.26 2.90
C ARG A 99 -17.20 -23.53 3.38
N ASN A 100 -18.38 -23.44 4.00
CA ASN A 100 -19.13 -24.58 4.51
C ASN A 100 -20.11 -25.16 3.48
N GLY A 101 -20.22 -24.55 2.29
CA GLY A 101 -21.14 -24.98 1.24
C GLY A 101 -20.72 -26.22 0.50
N SER A 102 -21.05 -26.32 -0.78
CA SER A 102 -20.70 -27.47 -1.64
C SER A 102 -20.18 -27.08 -3.02
N MET A 103 -20.25 -25.79 -3.38
CA MET A 103 -19.78 -25.31 -4.67
C MET A 103 -18.25 -25.25 -4.73
N LEU A 104 -17.75 -25.03 -5.94
CA LEU A 104 -16.33 -25.02 -6.26
C LEU A 104 -15.68 -23.72 -5.74
N LEU A 105 -14.35 -23.69 -5.69
CA LEU A 105 -13.63 -22.45 -5.44
C LEU A 105 -13.32 -21.78 -6.78
N VAL A 106 -13.58 -20.49 -6.89
CA VAL A 106 -13.30 -19.68 -8.07
C VAL A 106 -12.21 -18.68 -7.72
N ALA A 107 -11.10 -18.72 -8.46
CA ALA A 107 -9.99 -17.78 -8.32
C ALA A 107 -9.91 -16.87 -9.56
N SER A 108 -9.88 -15.55 -9.35
CA SER A 108 -9.83 -14.55 -10.42
C SER A 108 -8.65 -13.60 -10.26
N PHE A 109 -7.92 -13.38 -11.35
CA PHE A 109 -6.80 -12.45 -11.42
C PHE A 109 -6.69 -11.87 -12.83
N THR A 110 -5.97 -10.75 -12.98
CA THR A 110 -5.72 -10.11 -14.27
C THR A 110 -4.27 -10.28 -14.67
N MET A 111 -4.02 -10.40 -15.98
CA MET A 111 -2.66 -10.46 -16.52
C MET A 111 -2.53 -9.78 -17.88
N PRO A 112 -1.34 -9.27 -18.22
CA PRO A 112 -1.08 -8.74 -19.56
C PRO A 112 -1.28 -9.81 -20.64
N THR A 113 -2.00 -9.46 -21.70
CA THR A 113 -2.38 -10.42 -22.74
C THR A 113 -1.19 -10.90 -23.55
N TRP A 114 -0.18 -10.05 -23.75
CA TRP A 114 1.05 -10.39 -24.47
C TRP A 114 1.82 -11.57 -23.84
N LEU A 115 1.65 -11.79 -22.53
CA LEU A 115 2.28 -12.93 -21.86
C LEU A 115 1.67 -14.28 -22.27
N LEU A 116 0.44 -14.28 -22.80
CA LEU A 116 -0.28 -15.46 -23.27
C LEU A 116 -0.12 -15.69 -24.78
N THR A 117 0.22 -14.65 -25.54
CA THR A 117 0.30 -14.72 -27.01
C THR A 117 1.74 -14.81 -27.53
N ASP A 118 2.68 -14.08 -26.92
CA ASP A 118 3.96 -13.77 -27.57
C ASP A 118 5.15 -14.54 -26.94
N LEU A 119 4.98 -15.08 -25.73
CA LEU A 119 6.03 -15.79 -25.01
C LEU A 119 6.13 -17.26 -25.41
N GLU A 120 5.01 -17.98 -25.32
CA GLU A 120 4.93 -19.43 -25.55
C GLU A 120 3.57 -19.81 -26.13
N PRO A 121 3.45 -20.92 -26.88
CA PRO A 121 2.17 -21.38 -27.41
C PRO A 121 1.15 -21.66 -26.31
N MET A 122 -0.07 -21.12 -26.45
CA MET A 122 -1.16 -21.30 -25.46
C MET A 122 -1.42 -22.74 -25.02
N PRO A 123 -1.34 -23.78 -25.88
CA PRO A 123 -1.53 -25.17 -25.45
C PRO A 123 -0.48 -25.67 -24.43
N GLU A 124 0.69 -25.04 -24.39
CA GLU A 124 1.75 -25.38 -23.42
C GLU A 124 1.60 -24.65 -22.09
N LEU A 125 0.72 -23.64 -22.03
CA LEU A 125 0.46 -22.87 -20.83
C LEU A 125 -0.45 -23.64 -19.87
N LYS A 126 -0.12 -23.57 -18.59
CA LYS A 126 -0.90 -24.10 -17.48
C LYS A 126 -1.22 -22.98 -16.51
N VAL A 127 -2.44 -22.99 -15.99
CA VAL A 127 -2.89 -22.07 -14.96
C VAL A 127 -3.01 -22.87 -13.66
N SER A 128 -2.36 -22.42 -12.61
CA SER A 128 -2.44 -23.09 -11.31
C SER A 128 -2.90 -22.15 -10.20
N PHE A 129 -3.54 -22.77 -9.22
CA PHE A 129 -3.78 -22.22 -7.89
C PHE A 129 -2.75 -22.81 -6.94
N SER A 130 -1.97 -21.98 -6.27
CA SER A 130 -0.82 -22.44 -5.49
C SER A 130 -0.69 -21.74 -4.14
N VAL A 131 0.03 -22.39 -3.23
CA VAL A 131 0.46 -21.78 -1.97
C VAL A 131 1.76 -21.02 -2.22
N ARG A 132 1.84 -19.79 -1.72
CA ARG A 132 3.06 -18.99 -1.80
C ARG A 132 4.20 -19.68 -1.05
N SER A 133 5.33 -19.84 -1.73
CA SER A 133 6.54 -20.39 -1.11
C SER A 133 7.08 -19.41 -0.06
N THR A 134 7.16 -19.89 1.17
CA THR A 134 7.70 -19.20 2.35
C THR A 134 8.34 -20.24 3.26
N THR A 135 9.13 -19.82 4.24
CA THR A 135 9.69 -20.75 5.24
C THR A 135 8.60 -21.49 6.02
N GLY A 136 7.42 -20.88 6.22
CA GLY A 136 6.29 -21.49 6.90
C GLY A 136 5.50 -22.50 6.06
N THR A 137 5.68 -22.52 4.73
CA THR A 137 4.93 -23.40 3.82
C THR A 137 5.75 -24.59 3.32
N VAL A 138 7.00 -24.75 3.82
CA VAL A 138 7.90 -25.87 3.48
C VAL A 138 7.26 -27.22 3.81
N ASP A 139 6.48 -27.31 4.89
CA ASP A 139 5.77 -28.53 5.30
C ASP A 139 4.73 -29.02 4.28
N LEU A 140 4.34 -28.18 3.31
CA LEU A 140 3.45 -28.55 2.22
C LEU A 140 4.18 -29.15 1.01
N VAL A 141 5.50 -28.99 0.90
CA VAL A 141 6.29 -29.51 -0.23
C VAL A 141 6.12 -31.02 -0.41
N PRO A 142 6.12 -31.87 0.64
CA PRO A 142 5.88 -33.30 0.47
C PRO A 142 4.50 -33.65 -0.11
N LYS A 143 3.50 -32.76 0.08
CA LYS A 143 2.11 -32.99 -0.36
C LYS A 143 1.79 -32.36 -1.72
N LEU A 144 2.34 -31.17 -1.98
CA LEU A 144 2.03 -30.33 -3.15
C LEU A 144 3.18 -30.24 -4.17
N GLY A 145 4.33 -30.84 -3.86
CA GLY A 145 5.55 -30.71 -4.64
C GLY A 145 6.26 -29.37 -4.43
N LEU A 146 7.39 -29.19 -5.12
CA LEU A 146 8.25 -28.00 -5.00
C LEU A 146 7.55 -26.70 -5.43
N GLU A 147 6.57 -26.80 -6.32
CA GLU A 147 5.83 -25.64 -6.83
C GLU A 147 4.63 -25.27 -5.96
N LEU A 148 4.29 -26.10 -4.98
CA LEU A 148 3.18 -25.90 -4.05
C LEU A 148 1.82 -25.70 -4.74
N HIS A 149 1.60 -26.34 -5.89
CA HIS A 149 0.34 -26.25 -6.65
C HIS A 149 -0.76 -27.07 -5.97
N ILE A 150 -1.86 -26.41 -5.61
CA ILE A 150 -3.08 -27.05 -5.11
C ILE A 150 -3.86 -27.67 -6.27
N PHE A 151 -3.97 -26.93 -7.37
CA PHE A 151 -4.66 -27.37 -8.58
C PHE A 151 -4.01 -26.72 -9.80
N THR A 152 -3.89 -27.47 -10.90
CA THR A 152 -3.36 -26.99 -12.17
C THR A 152 -4.26 -27.48 -13.29
N ALA A 153 -4.64 -26.57 -14.19
CA ALA A 153 -5.38 -26.88 -15.42
C ALA A 153 -4.59 -26.39 -16.65
N SER A 154 -4.83 -27.01 -17.80
CA SER A 154 -4.34 -26.46 -19.07
C SER A 154 -5.03 -25.12 -19.33
N PHE A 155 -4.32 -24.14 -19.87
CA PHE A 155 -4.93 -22.87 -20.29
C PHE A 155 -6.03 -23.08 -21.35
N MET A 156 -5.96 -24.18 -22.11
CA MET A 156 -6.96 -24.55 -23.11
C MET A 156 -8.21 -25.22 -22.51
N ASP A 157 -8.20 -25.63 -21.24
CA ASP A 157 -9.32 -26.27 -20.57
C ASP A 157 -10.46 -25.27 -20.32
N GLU A 158 -11.52 -25.31 -21.13
CA GLU A 158 -12.69 -24.42 -21.00
C GLU A 158 -13.58 -24.75 -19.80
N ALA A 159 -13.44 -25.92 -19.18
CA ALA A 159 -14.21 -26.28 -17.99
C ALA A 159 -13.64 -25.66 -16.72
N HIS A 160 -12.31 -25.54 -16.64
CA HIS A 160 -11.63 -25.00 -15.46
C HIS A 160 -11.08 -23.59 -15.66
N VAL A 161 -10.73 -23.19 -16.89
CA VAL A 161 -10.14 -21.88 -17.16
C VAL A 161 -11.11 -21.10 -18.02
N HIS A 162 -11.51 -19.91 -17.57
CA HIS A 162 -12.22 -18.92 -18.38
C HIS A 162 -11.36 -17.68 -18.54
N VAL A 163 -11.38 -17.10 -19.73
CA VAL A 163 -10.58 -15.92 -20.07
C VAL A 163 -11.50 -14.86 -20.63
N LEU A 164 -11.46 -13.66 -20.06
CA LEU A 164 -12.37 -12.57 -20.38
C LEU A 164 -11.60 -11.32 -20.76
N PRO A 165 -12.12 -10.51 -21.70
CA PRO A 165 -11.56 -9.19 -21.96
C PRO A 165 -11.71 -8.33 -20.70
N GLU A 166 -10.62 -7.74 -20.24
CA GLU A 166 -10.62 -6.75 -19.16
C GLU A 166 -10.26 -5.41 -19.79
N GLU A 167 -11.17 -4.46 -19.76
CA GLU A 167 -10.82 -3.10 -20.14
C GLU A 167 -9.92 -2.51 -19.05
N PRO A 168 -8.77 -1.92 -19.41
CA PRO A 168 -7.99 -1.17 -18.44
C PRO A 168 -8.92 -0.14 -17.82
N LEU A 169 -8.91 -0.04 -16.48
CA LEU A 169 -9.74 0.91 -15.73
C LEU A 169 -9.77 2.22 -16.52
N PRO A 170 -10.97 2.73 -16.87
CA PRO A 170 -11.06 3.93 -17.68
C PRO A 170 -10.11 4.94 -17.05
N ARG A 171 -9.24 5.52 -17.86
CA ARG A 171 -8.45 6.69 -17.47
C ARG A 171 -9.50 7.73 -17.11
N ARG A 172 -9.95 7.71 -15.87
CA ARG A 172 -10.73 8.77 -15.30
C ARG A 172 -9.70 9.88 -15.26
N GLU A 173 -9.73 10.75 -16.27
CA GLU A 173 -9.38 12.13 -16.03
C GLU A 173 -10.17 12.48 -14.78
N ARG A 174 -9.49 12.47 -13.63
CA ARG A 174 -10.12 12.84 -12.39
C ARG A 174 -10.46 14.30 -12.59
N THR A 175 -11.67 14.56 -13.06
CA THR A 175 -12.37 15.80 -12.75
C THR A 175 -12.47 15.76 -11.24
N ILE A 176 -11.47 16.36 -10.60
CA ILE A 176 -11.51 16.63 -9.17
C ILE A 176 -12.73 17.50 -9.01
N SER A 177 -13.86 16.91 -8.64
CA SER A 177 -14.95 17.67 -8.05
C SER A 177 -14.41 18.17 -6.72
N SER A 178 -13.70 19.29 -6.76
CA SER A 178 -13.40 20.04 -5.57
C SER A 178 -14.70 20.75 -5.21
N THR A 179 -15.33 20.31 -4.12
CA THR A 179 -16.41 21.03 -3.45
C THR A 179 -15.93 22.33 -2.80
N VAL A 180 -14.63 22.58 -2.77
CA VAL A 180 -14.09 23.93 -2.54
C VAL A 180 -14.35 24.76 -3.80
N PRO A 181 -14.99 25.94 -3.71
CA PRO A 181 -15.04 26.88 -4.83
C PRO A 181 -13.61 27.11 -5.29
N ARG A 182 -13.22 26.52 -6.42
CA ARG A 182 -12.03 26.96 -7.11
C ARG A 182 -12.34 28.40 -7.51
N ALA A 183 -11.77 29.36 -6.79
CA ALA A 183 -11.49 30.66 -7.40
C ALA A 183 -10.89 30.32 -8.77
N SER A 184 -11.51 30.85 -9.82
CA SER A 184 -11.29 30.55 -11.22
C SER A 184 -9.88 30.96 -11.70
N ALA A 185 -8.84 30.43 -11.07
CA ALA A 185 -7.46 30.65 -11.45
C ALA A 185 -7.20 29.85 -12.73
N SER A 186 -6.72 30.53 -13.76
CA SER A 186 -6.36 29.92 -15.02
C SER A 186 -5.20 28.93 -14.84
N ARG A 187 -5.31 27.74 -15.47
CA ARG A 187 -4.21 26.76 -15.52
C ARG A 187 -3.03 27.32 -16.32
N ILE A 188 -1.81 27.00 -15.89
CA ILE A 188 -0.56 27.46 -16.51
C ILE A 188 -0.30 26.68 -17.83
N GLY A 189 -0.51 25.37 -17.85
CA GLY A 189 -0.33 24.52 -19.03
C GLY A 189 -0.51 23.03 -18.75
N THR A 190 0.16 22.16 -19.51
CA THR A 190 0.07 20.70 -19.40
C THR A 190 1.26 20.12 -18.62
N SER A 191 1.00 19.21 -17.67
CA SER A 191 2.05 18.54 -16.87
C SER A 191 2.41 17.19 -17.48
N GLY A 192 3.71 16.95 -17.68
CA GLY A 192 4.26 15.65 -18.05
C GLY A 192 4.37 14.69 -16.86
N ALA A 193 4.82 13.47 -17.15
CA ALA A 193 5.08 12.44 -16.13
C ALA A 193 6.25 12.86 -15.21
N ALA A 194 6.18 12.45 -13.95
CA ALA A 194 7.28 12.62 -13.00
C ALA A 194 8.42 11.66 -13.33
N LEU A 195 9.64 12.18 -13.41
CA LEU A 195 10.88 11.45 -13.67
C LEU A 195 11.66 11.29 -12.36
N VAL A 196 12.07 10.08 -12.02
CA VAL A 196 12.92 9.79 -10.85
C VAL A 196 14.38 9.66 -11.31
N GLU A 197 15.28 10.34 -10.62
CA GLU A 197 16.72 10.16 -10.71
C GLU A 197 17.18 9.41 -9.46
N LEU A 198 17.96 8.34 -9.65
CA LEU A 198 18.51 7.52 -8.58
C LEU A 198 20.03 7.79 -8.48
N ASP A 199 20.62 7.41 -7.35
CA ASP A 199 22.07 7.34 -7.20
C ASP A 199 22.69 6.28 -8.13
N GLU A 200 24.02 6.29 -8.24
CA GLU A 200 24.74 5.38 -9.13
C GLU A 200 24.47 3.90 -8.82
N GLN A 201 24.14 3.60 -7.56
CA GLN A 201 23.84 2.27 -7.04
C GLN A 201 22.37 1.87 -7.21
N CYS A 202 21.50 2.77 -7.69
CA CYS A 202 20.05 2.59 -7.79
C CYS A 202 19.35 2.29 -6.45
N GLU A 203 19.92 2.71 -5.32
CA GLU A 203 19.40 2.47 -3.97
C GLU A 203 18.64 3.66 -3.41
N ILE A 204 19.03 4.89 -3.78
CA ILE A 204 18.48 6.12 -3.23
C ILE A 204 17.95 6.99 -4.37
N ALA A 205 16.70 7.45 -4.22
CA ALA A 205 16.18 8.45 -5.13
C ALA A 205 16.77 9.83 -4.82
N LEU A 206 17.48 10.41 -5.78
CA LEU A 206 18.14 11.71 -5.71
C LEU A 206 17.24 12.85 -6.17
N SER A 207 16.46 12.66 -7.24
CA SER A 207 15.55 13.69 -7.73
C SER A 207 14.23 13.14 -8.32
N LEU A 208 13.17 13.95 -8.28
CA LEU A 208 11.83 13.68 -8.76
C LEU A 208 11.36 14.94 -9.47
N THR A 209 11.32 14.87 -10.78
CA THR A 209 11.19 16.03 -11.65
C THR A 209 9.93 15.90 -12.49
N SER A 210 9.02 16.87 -12.39
CA SER A 210 7.90 16.99 -13.34
C SER A 210 8.14 18.19 -14.26
N ARG A 211 7.71 18.08 -15.52
CA ARG A 211 7.83 19.15 -16.52
C ARG A 211 6.46 19.71 -16.82
N ILE A 212 6.37 21.03 -16.91
CA ILE A 212 5.15 21.71 -17.38
C ILE A 212 5.44 22.37 -18.71
N SER A 213 4.65 22.01 -19.71
CA SER A 213 4.56 22.69 -20.99
C SER A 213 3.60 23.86 -20.84
N VAL A 214 4.13 25.07 -21.01
CA VAL A 214 3.36 26.31 -20.80
C VAL A 214 2.65 26.66 -22.11
N ASP A 215 1.40 26.23 -22.22
CA ASP A 215 0.64 26.35 -23.46
C ASP A 215 -0.14 27.68 -23.56
N ARG A 216 -0.25 28.44 -22.45
CA ARG A 216 -0.98 29.71 -22.41
C ARG A 216 -0.09 30.92 -22.66
N GLU A 217 -0.48 31.77 -23.60
CA GLU A 217 0.24 33.00 -23.94
C GLU A 217 0.46 33.93 -22.75
N LYS A 218 -0.57 34.14 -21.90
CA LYS A 218 -0.43 34.96 -20.68
C LYS A 218 0.68 34.45 -19.76
N ALA A 219 0.73 33.13 -19.51
CA ALA A 219 1.76 32.52 -18.68
C ALA A 219 3.14 32.56 -19.36
N GLN A 220 3.21 32.44 -20.69
CA GLN A 220 4.46 32.61 -21.44
C GLN A 220 4.99 34.05 -21.34
N THR A 221 4.12 35.06 -21.44
CA THR A 221 4.49 36.48 -21.33
C THR A 221 5.00 36.80 -19.92
N LEU A 222 4.33 36.31 -18.89
CA LEU A 222 4.79 36.47 -17.49
C LEU A 222 6.16 35.82 -17.26
N LEU A 223 6.39 34.63 -17.79
CA LEU A 223 7.71 33.99 -17.69
C LEU A 223 8.78 34.74 -18.50
N ARG A 224 8.42 35.33 -19.64
CA ARG A 224 9.33 36.17 -20.45
C ARG A 224 9.65 37.51 -19.79
N SER A 225 8.72 38.08 -19.01
CA SER A 225 8.94 39.30 -18.24
C SER A 225 9.74 39.09 -16.96
N GLY A 226 10.13 37.84 -16.66
CA GLY A 226 10.95 37.49 -15.49
C GLY A 226 10.14 37.14 -14.24
N ALA A 227 8.82 36.96 -14.34
CA ALA A 227 8.01 36.53 -13.20
C ALA A 227 8.44 35.13 -12.73
N VAL A 228 8.60 34.98 -11.42
CA VAL A 228 9.10 33.75 -10.78
C VAL A 228 7.91 32.94 -10.25
N PRO A 229 7.65 31.72 -10.75
CA PRO A 229 6.59 30.88 -10.23
C PRO A 229 6.85 30.50 -8.77
N ARG A 230 5.87 30.74 -7.90
CA ARG A 230 5.89 30.26 -6.51
C ARG A 230 5.38 28.83 -6.48
N ALA A 231 6.08 27.92 -5.82
CA ALA A 231 5.53 26.59 -5.56
C ALA A 231 5.29 26.38 -4.08
N THR A 232 4.12 25.85 -3.75
CA THR A 232 3.71 25.49 -2.39
C THR A 232 3.25 24.04 -2.37
N GLN A 233 3.65 23.31 -1.33
CA GLN A 233 3.14 21.96 -1.13
C GLN A 233 1.76 22.05 -0.51
N ILE A 234 0.76 21.45 -1.15
CA ILE A 234 -0.63 21.43 -0.66
C ILE A 234 -1.08 20.04 -0.23
N SER A 235 -0.36 19.00 -0.62
CA SER A 235 -0.50 17.65 -0.08
C SER A 235 0.84 16.90 -0.17
N PRO A 236 0.97 15.72 0.49
CA PRO A 236 2.20 14.94 0.46
C PRO A 236 2.68 14.55 -0.95
N CYS A 237 1.77 14.52 -1.92
CA CYS A 237 2.04 14.18 -3.31
C CYS A 237 1.64 15.28 -4.30
N VAL A 238 1.21 16.46 -3.83
CA VAL A 238 0.71 17.54 -4.70
C VAL A 238 1.37 18.87 -4.39
N MET A 239 1.90 19.47 -5.45
CA MET A 239 2.54 20.78 -5.44
C MET A 239 1.72 21.75 -6.25
N ARG A 240 1.31 22.85 -5.63
CA ARG A 240 0.68 23.96 -6.32
C ARG A 240 1.74 24.92 -6.82
N ILE A 241 1.69 25.25 -8.09
CA ILE A 241 2.51 26.28 -8.72
C ILE A 241 1.60 27.47 -8.99
N GLY A 242 1.94 28.61 -8.41
CA GLY A 242 1.31 29.90 -8.66
C GLY A 242 2.22 30.77 -9.52
N LEU A 243 1.62 31.40 -10.53
CA LEU A 243 2.24 32.42 -11.36
C LEU A 243 1.23 33.56 -11.44
N GLU A 244 1.37 34.52 -10.53
CA GLU A 244 0.38 35.59 -10.30
C GLU A 244 -1.04 35.04 -10.12
N ASP A 245 -1.95 35.35 -11.04
CA ASP A 245 -3.34 34.92 -11.07
C ASP A 245 -3.56 33.55 -11.76
N CYS A 246 -2.50 32.92 -12.26
CA CYS A 246 -2.51 31.54 -12.74
C CYS A 246 -2.09 30.56 -11.63
N SER A 247 -2.79 29.43 -11.53
CA SER A 247 -2.40 28.37 -10.58
C SER A 247 -2.60 26.98 -11.18
N GLN A 248 -1.66 26.08 -10.91
CA GLN A 248 -1.69 24.70 -11.38
C GLN A 248 -1.17 23.73 -10.33
N ASP A 249 -1.87 22.61 -10.15
CA ASP A 249 -1.45 21.53 -9.26
C ASP A 249 -0.66 20.47 -10.06
N VAL A 250 0.49 20.04 -9.52
CA VAL A 250 1.36 19.00 -10.06
C VAL A 250 1.38 17.83 -9.10
N ILE A 251 1.10 16.64 -9.61
CA ILE A 251 1.00 15.42 -8.82
C ILE A 251 2.27 14.59 -9.00
N PHE A 252 2.83 14.13 -7.90
CA PHE A 252 3.97 13.24 -7.83
C PHE A 252 3.53 11.85 -7.33
N PRO A 253 4.09 10.76 -7.87
CA PRO A 253 3.66 9.40 -7.51
C PRO A 253 4.13 8.95 -6.12
N LEU A 254 5.03 9.70 -5.47
CA LEU A 254 5.62 9.39 -4.17
C LEU A 254 5.44 10.55 -3.20
N LEU A 255 5.35 10.23 -1.90
CA LEU A 255 5.33 11.22 -0.83
C LEU A 255 6.66 11.98 -0.86
N SER A 256 6.59 13.29 -1.03
CA SER A 256 7.78 14.15 -1.05
C SER A 256 7.76 15.09 0.15
N GLY A 257 8.81 15.04 0.98
CA GLY A 257 9.15 16.16 1.86
C GLY A 257 9.95 17.17 1.07
N VAL A 258 9.51 18.43 1.00
CA VAL A 258 10.24 19.45 0.23
C VAL A 258 11.50 19.88 0.99
N ARG A 259 12.68 19.68 0.38
CA ARG A 259 13.84 20.56 0.59
C ARG A 259 13.83 21.61 -0.52
N THR A 260 13.65 22.88 -0.15
CA THR A 260 13.86 24.00 -1.07
C THR A 260 15.36 24.24 -1.22
N ASN A 261 15.97 23.63 -2.23
CA ASN A 261 17.19 24.24 -2.78
C ASN A 261 16.74 25.45 -3.60
N SER A 262 16.77 26.63 -2.97
CA SER A 262 16.71 27.92 -3.66
C SER A 262 18.02 28.20 -4.40
N GLY A 263 18.47 27.24 -5.22
CA GLY A 263 19.57 27.40 -6.14
C GLY A 263 18.98 27.48 -7.53
N TRP A 264 18.87 28.69 -8.08
CA TRP A 264 18.67 28.91 -9.51
C TRP A 264 19.93 28.41 -10.24
N PRO A 265 19.88 27.34 -11.05
CA PRO A 265 20.89 27.18 -12.08
C PRO A 265 20.43 28.10 -13.21
N GLY A 266 21.08 29.26 -13.32
CA GLY A 266 20.90 30.14 -14.46
C GLY A 266 21.12 29.33 -15.74
N ASN A 267 20.03 29.00 -16.43
CA ASN A 267 20.13 28.67 -17.84
C ASN A 267 18.89 29.19 -18.57
N ARG A 268 19.16 30.29 -19.28
CA ARG A 268 18.29 30.95 -20.25
C ARG A 268 17.94 29.96 -21.37
N TYR A 269 16.79 29.31 -21.29
CA TYR A 269 16.07 28.79 -22.46
C TYR A 269 14.58 29.03 -22.27
N ILE A 270 14.22 30.32 -22.34
CA ILE A 270 12.83 30.76 -22.41
C ILE A 270 12.37 30.55 -23.86
N SER A 271 11.61 29.48 -24.10
CA SER A 271 10.54 29.55 -25.10
C SER A 271 9.44 28.52 -24.95
N LYS A 272 9.60 27.36 -24.26
CA LYS A 272 8.49 26.37 -24.19
C LYS A 272 8.42 25.44 -22.97
N TRP A 273 9.39 25.43 -22.04
CA TRP A 273 9.49 24.34 -21.07
C TRP A 273 9.93 24.80 -19.67
N TRP A 274 9.23 24.35 -18.64
CA TRP A 274 9.63 24.54 -17.24
C TRP A 274 10.03 23.20 -16.59
N ARG A 275 11.19 23.17 -15.92
CA ARG A 275 11.73 21.99 -15.23
C ARG A 275 11.91 22.31 -13.75
N ARG A 276 11.28 21.54 -12.87
CA ARG A 276 11.57 21.57 -11.42
C ARG A 276 11.95 20.20 -10.92
N SER A 277 13.19 20.09 -10.45
CA SER A 277 13.66 18.93 -9.71
C SER A 277 13.29 19.11 -8.24
N MET A 278 12.60 18.13 -7.68
CA MET A 278 12.57 17.90 -6.25
C MET A 278 13.59 16.84 -5.90
N VAL A 279 14.09 16.86 -4.68
CA VAL A 279 14.73 15.67 -4.10
C VAL A 279 13.58 14.85 -3.51
N PRO A 280 13.23 13.66 -4.03
CA PRO A 280 12.36 12.74 -3.34
C PRO A 280 13.03 12.50 -2.01
N SER A 281 12.26 12.52 -0.93
CA SER A 281 12.83 12.39 0.40
C SER A 281 13.80 11.22 0.42
N SER A 282 15.10 11.53 0.51
CA SER A 282 16.08 10.63 1.10
C SER A 282 15.44 10.13 2.40
N PRO A 283 15.54 8.84 2.74
CA PRO A 283 14.90 8.31 3.93
C PRO A 283 15.34 9.17 5.13
N VAL A 284 14.40 10.00 5.58
CA VAL A 284 14.41 10.75 6.83
C VAL A 284 15.54 11.79 6.95
N GLY A 285 15.32 12.97 6.36
CA GLY A 285 15.80 14.21 6.98
C GLY A 285 14.80 14.70 8.03
N ARG A 286 15.27 15.23 9.17
CA ARG A 286 14.48 15.70 10.35
C ARG A 286 13.20 16.51 10.04
N HIS A 287 13.08 17.12 8.86
CA HIS A 287 11.92 17.93 8.45
C HIS A 287 10.92 17.24 7.50
N SER A 288 11.21 16.01 7.04
CA SER A 288 10.38 15.29 6.04
C SER A 288 9.18 14.54 6.65
N ILE A 289 9.23 14.23 7.94
CA ILE A 289 8.17 13.48 8.65
C ILE A 289 6.89 14.30 8.77
N LEU A 290 7.03 15.63 8.85
CA LEU A 290 5.93 16.59 8.94
C LEU A 290 4.90 16.44 7.82
N SER A 291 5.33 15.96 6.64
CA SER A 291 4.48 15.80 5.45
C SER A 291 3.85 14.40 5.30
N GLN A 292 4.30 13.38 6.04
CA GLN A 292 3.85 12.00 5.82
C GLN A 292 2.52 11.70 6.52
N TRP A 293 2.25 12.35 7.65
CA TRP A 293 1.03 12.14 8.45
C TRP A 293 0.19 13.41 8.60
N SER A 294 0.38 14.41 7.73
CA SER A 294 -0.40 15.65 7.80
C SER A 294 -1.90 15.35 7.66
N MET A 295 -2.64 15.63 8.72
CA MET A 295 -4.09 15.79 8.68
C MET A 295 -4.39 17.02 7.83
N LEU A 296 -4.79 16.82 6.58
CA LEU A 296 -5.17 17.92 5.70
C LEU A 296 -6.48 18.53 6.22
N GLY A 297 -6.38 19.66 6.93
CA GLY A 297 -7.49 20.49 7.39
C GLY A 297 -8.29 21.19 6.28
N ARG A 298 -8.29 20.65 5.06
CA ARG A 298 -9.15 21.11 3.97
C ARG A 298 -9.92 19.93 3.42
N SER A 299 -11.19 19.88 3.84
CA SER A 299 -12.34 19.22 3.22
C SER A 299 -11.98 18.30 2.03
N GLN A 300 -12.12 16.99 2.27
CA GLN A 300 -12.33 15.92 1.28
C GLN A 300 -11.10 15.27 0.61
N SER A 301 -9.87 15.58 0.99
CA SER A 301 -8.73 14.75 0.57
C SER A 301 -8.42 13.68 1.63
N HIS A 302 -8.99 12.48 1.44
CA HIS A 302 -8.57 11.29 2.16
C HIS A 302 -7.08 11.08 1.86
N GLY A 303 -6.22 11.31 2.85
CA GLY A 303 -4.80 10.98 2.72
C GLY A 303 -4.66 9.49 2.40
N ILE A 304 -3.61 9.10 1.67
CA ILE A 304 -3.32 7.69 1.33
C ILE A 304 -3.23 6.82 2.61
N PHE A 305 -2.97 7.45 3.75
CA PHE A 305 -2.91 6.82 5.07
C PHE A 305 -4.25 6.69 5.79
N ILE A 306 -5.34 7.28 5.28
CA ILE A 306 -6.65 7.30 5.93
C ILE A 306 -7.59 6.34 5.19
N VAL A 307 -7.27 5.04 5.26
CA VAL A 307 -8.24 3.99 4.92
C VAL A 307 -8.93 3.58 6.21
N SER A 308 -10.26 3.63 6.22
CA SER A 308 -11.07 3.17 7.35
C SER A 308 -10.75 1.72 7.66
N ILE A 309 -10.45 1.45 8.93
CA ILE A 309 -10.10 0.10 9.37
C ILE A 309 -11.40 -0.62 9.75
N TYR A 310 -11.72 -1.69 9.03
CA TYR A 310 -12.77 -2.61 9.46
C TYR A 310 -12.18 -3.61 10.45
N LEU A 311 -12.41 -3.35 11.73
CA LEU A 311 -11.93 -4.19 12.81
C LEU A 311 -12.83 -5.42 12.93
N ALA A 312 -12.30 -6.60 12.59
CA ALA A 312 -13.00 -7.86 12.83
C ALA A 312 -12.64 -8.47 14.20
N CYS A 313 -13.14 -9.69 14.42
CA CYS A 313 -13.04 -10.47 15.65
C CYS A 313 -11.66 -10.46 16.31
N ARG A 314 -11.67 -10.60 17.64
CA ARG A 314 -10.48 -10.81 18.48
C ARG A 314 -9.75 -12.07 17.99
N PRO A 315 -8.40 -12.10 17.92
CA PRO A 315 -7.67 -13.33 17.71
C PRO A 315 -8.09 -14.37 18.75
N SER A 316 -8.61 -15.51 18.30
CA SER A 316 -9.11 -16.58 19.16
C SER A 316 -7.99 -17.38 19.82
N THR A 317 -6.73 -17.17 19.42
CA THR A 317 -5.57 -17.94 19.89
C THR A 317 -4.92 -17.25 21.09
N LEU A 318 -5.06 -17.85 22.27
CA LEU A 318 -4.40 -17.46 23.51
C LEU A 318 -3.06 -18.19 23.66
N GLY A 319 -2.01 -17.49 24.10
CA GLY A 319 -0.77 -18.12 24.57
C GLY A 319 0.26 -18.48 23.50
N GLY A 320 0.91 -19.64 23.64
CA GLY A 320 2.10 -20.02 22.86
C GLY A 320 1.89 -20.13 21.34
N GLU A 321 0.68 -20.46 20.88
CA GLU A 321 0.34 -20.48 19.44
C GLU A 321 0.32 -19.07 18.83
N LEU A 322 -0.09 -18.05 19.60
CA LEU A 322 -0.03 -16.66 19.16
C LEU A 322 1.40 -16.21 18.92
N ALA A 323 2.33 -16.61 19.80
CA ALA A 323 3.75 -16.28 19.69
C ALA A 323 4.38 -16.80 18.39
N LYS A 324 3.99 -18.01 17.93
CA LYS A 324 4.56 -18.67 16.75
C LYS A 324 4.37 -17.86 15.47
N TRP A 325 3.24 -17.18 15.29
CA TRP A 325 2.96 -16.42 14.07
C TRP A 325 3.06 -14.90 14.27
N LEU A 326 2.67 -14.37 15.44
CA LEU A 326 2.67 -12.93 15.69
C LEU A 326 4.10 -12.37 15.77
N GLY A 327 5.03 -13.13 16.37
CA GLY A 327 6.44 -12.73 16.46
C GLY A 327 7.07 -12.49 15.08
N PRO A 328 7.05 -13.47 14.16
CA PRO A 328 7.50 -13.27 12.78
C PRO A 328 6.75 -12.16 12.04
N HIS A 329 5.41 -12.04 12.22
CA HIS A 329 4.59 -11.02 11.57
C HIS A 329 5.02 -9.59 11.98
N VAL A 330 5.10 -9.33 13.28
CA VAL A 330 5.51 -8.01 13.79
C VAL A 330 6.99 -7.74 13.50
N GLY A 331 7.85 -8.77 13.52
CA GLY A 331 9.26 -8.64 13.12
C GLY A 331 9.45 -8.29 11.64
N ALA A 332 8.49 -8.65 10.78
CA ALA A 332 8.54 -8.37 9.35
C ALA A 332 8.21 -6.91 8.98
N MET A 333 7.70 -6.09 9.91
CA MET A 333 7.40 -4.67 9.62
C MET A 333 8.64 -3.80 9.41
N MET A 334 9.81 -4.30 9.82
CA MET A 334 11.10 -3.64 9.60
C MET A 334 11.67 -4.04 8.24
N SER A 335 12.06 -3.06 7.44
CA SER A 335 12.84 -3.23 6.21
C SER A 335 14.26 -3.71 6.51
N ALA A 336 14.98 -4.16 5.47
CA ALA A 336 16.40 -4.50 5.59
C ALA A 336 17.25 -3.31 6.08
N ARG A 337 16.96 -2.10 5.61
CA ARG A 337 17.58 -0.85 6.07
C ARG A 337 17.34 -0.63 7.56
N GLU A 338 16.08 -0.66 8.01
CA GLU A 338 15.70 -0.45 9.41
C GLU A 338 16.32 -1.51 10.34
N ARG A 339 16.37 -2.78 9.90
CA ARG A 339 17.06 -3.84 10.65
C ARG A 339 18.56 -3.58 10.80
N SER A 340 19.22 -3.07 9.76
CA SER A 340 20.64 -2.69 9.80
C SER A 340 20.88 -1.51 10.75
N LEU A 341 20.03 -0.47 10.66
CA LEU A 341 20.10 0.70 11.54
C LEU A 341 19.87 0.32 13.00
N ARG A 342 18.88 -0.54 13.27
CA ARG A 342 18.57 -1.02 14.62
C ARG A 342 19.74 -1.78 15.24
N LYS A 343 20.45 -2.61 14.45
CA LYS A 343 21.66 -3.33 14.91
C LYS A 343 22.83 -2.40 15.24
N LYS A 344 22.95 -1.29 14.50
CA LYS A 344 24.00 -0.27 14.68
C LYS A 344 23.62 0.80 15.71
N ASP A 345 22.44 0.67 16.30
CA ASP A 345 21.78 1.69 17.12
C ASP A 345 21.78 3.10 16.51
N ALA A 346 21.64 3.16 15.19
CA ALA A 346 21.60 4.43 14.46
C ALA A 346 20.26 5.16 14.68
N ASN A 347 20.29 6.49 14.68
CA ASN A 347 19.10 7.30 14.86
C ASN A 347 18.29 7.37 13.55
N ASP A 348 17.07 6.83 13.56
CA ASP A 348 16.09 6.96 12.49
C ASP A 348 14.69 6.98 13.10
N THR A 349 13.95 8.06 12.85
CA THR A 349 12.68 8.30 13.52
C THR A 349 11.60 7.29 13.13
N LEU A 350 11.53 6.89 11.86
CA LEU A 350 10.52 5.93 11.41
C LEU A 350 10.80 4.54 11.97
N MET A 351 12.07 4.15 11.99
CA MET A 351 12.52 2.95 12.68
C MET A 351 12.15 2.98 14.17
N ALA A 352 12.38 4.11 14.85
CA ALA A 352 12.07 4.29 16.26
C ALA A 352 10.57 4.12 16.54
N VAL A 353 9.71 4.80 15.76
CA VAL A 353 8.24 4.66 15.85
C VAL A 353 7.82 3.21 15.63
N LYS A 354 8.39 2.51 14.62
CA LYS A 354 8.12 1.09 14.38
C LYS A 354 8.58 0.21 15.55
N ASP A 355 9.71 0.52 16.18
CA ASP A 355 10.21 -0.23 17.34
C ASP A 355 9.31 -0.05 18.57
N THR A 356 8.72 1.14 18.75
CA THR A 356 7.69 1.36 19.77
C THR A 356 6.40 0.61 19.44
N ILE A 357 5.92 0.64 18.19
CA ILE A 357 4.77 -0.18 17.75
C ILE A 357 5.03 -1.68 17.98
N HIS A 358 6.25 -2.14 17.68
CA HIS A 358 6.70 -3.52 17.95
C HIS A 358 6.49 -3.86 19.42
N SER A 359 7.03 -3.00 20.28
CA SER A 359 7.04 -3.18 21.72
C SER A 359 5.63 -3.20 22.29
N VAL A 360 4.75 -2.32 21.81
CA VAL A 360 3.34 -2.29 22.22
C VAL A 360 2.62 -3.58 21.79
N LEU A 361 2.72 -4.01 20.53
CA LEU A 361 2.06 -5.22 20.01
C LEU A 361 2.50 -6.50 20.74
N VAL A 362 3.81 -6.65 20.94
CA VAL A 362 4.38 -7.85 21.55
C VAL A 362 4.07 -7.92 23.06
N ARG A 363 4.08 -6.78 23.76
CA ARG A 363 3.76 -6.75 25.19
C ARG A 363 2.25 -6.85 25.45
N SER A 364 1.42 -6.28 24.58
CA SER A 364 -0.05 -6.37 24.71
C SER A 364 -0.61 -7.75 24.36
N SER A 365 0.10 -8.53 23.54
CA SER A 365 -0.24 -9.93 23.26
C SER A 365 0.19 -10.91 24.37
N GLY A 366 1.11 -10.53 25.25
CA GLY A 366 1.64 -11.42 26.30
C GLY A 366 2.60 -12.50 25.78
N ILE A 367 3.07 -12.41 24.53
CA ILE A 367 3.96 -13.44 23.94
C ILE A 367 5.40 -13.40 24.46
N GLN A 368 5.77 -12.37 25.23
CA GLN A 368 7.10 -12.15 25.80
C GLN A 368 7.27 -12.72 27.23
N ASN A 369 6.65 -13.88 27.50
CA ASN A 369 6.72 -14.56 28.81
C ASN A 369 6.30 -13.65 29.99
N GLY A 370 5.05 -13.18 29.97
CA GLY A 370 4.45 -12.40 31.04
C GLY A 370 2.98 -12.08 30.77
N PRO A 371 2.25 -11.51 31.74
CA PRO A 371 0.87 -11.08 31.51
C PRO A 371 0.82 -9.98 30.43
N ALA A 372 -0.23 -10.02 29.62
CA ALA A 372 -0.49 -9.00 28.61
C ALA A 372 -0.54 -7.60 29.24
N LYS A 373 0.33 -6.69 28.77
CA LYS A 373 0.41 -5.31 29.25
C LYS A 373 -0.59 -4.44 28.51
N ARG A 374 -1.33 -3.62 29.26
CA ARG A 374 -2.42 -2.79 28.71
C ARG A 374 -2.11 -1.29 28.78
N LEU A 375 -1.12 -0.88 29.57
CA LEU A 375 -0.78 0.53 29.76
C LEU A 375 0.67 0.78 29.36
N PHE A 376 0.87 1.76 28.50
CA PHE A 376 2.18 2.16 28.00
C PHE A 376 2.37 3.67 28.13
N ALA A 377 3.49 4.10 28.69
CA ALA A 377 3.92 5.50 28.76
C ALA A 377 5.05 5.73 27.77
N LEU A 378 4.92 6.73 26.90
CA LEU A 378 6.03 7.19 26.07
C LEU A 378 6.79 8.25 26.85
N SER A 379 8.03 7.93 27.25
CA SER A 379 8.89 8.86 27.98
C SER A 379 9.99 9.40 27.08
N ASP A 380 10.31 10.68 27.21
CA ASP A 380 11.50 11.22 26.56
C ASP A 380 12.80 10.67 27.19
N GLY A 381 13.86 10.55 26.40
CA GLY A 381 15.15 10.10 26.90
C GLY A 381 15.81 11.08 27.88
N PRO A 382 15.88 12.39 27.57
CA PRO A 382 16.63 13.36 28.38
C PRO A 382 16.01 13.68 29.73
N THR A 383 14.68 13.85 29.82
CA THR A 383 14.02 14.28 31.06
C THR A 383 13.26 13.15 31.76
N ASN A 384 13.14 11.99 31.11
CA ASN A 384 12.32 10.86 31.54
C ASN A 384 10.86 11.25 31.83
N ASN A 385 10.40 12.35 31.22
CA ASN A 385 9.04 12.83 31.32
C ASN A 385 8.16 12.09 30.32
N CYS A 386 6.94 11.78 30.75
CA CYS A 386 5.92 11.17 29.92
C CYS A 386 4.79 12.16 29.70
N ASP A 387 4.47 12.45 28.44
CA ASP A 387 3.33 13.30 28.05
C ASP A 387 2.23 12.52 27.31
N THR A 388 2.45 11.23 27.03
CA THR A 388 1.56 10.40 26.22
C THR A 388 1.41 9.02 26.83
N ILE A 389 0.19 8.68 27.26
CA ILE A 389 -0.16 7.33 27.71
C ILE A 389 -1.04 6.64 26.68
N ILE A 390 -0.72 5.40 26.37
CA ILE A 390 -1.44 4.54 25.44
C ILE A 390 -2.08 3.40 26.23
N PHE A 391 -3.40 3.27 26.10
CA PHE A 391 -4.21 2.22 26.69
C PHE A 391 -4.59 1.23 25.61
N ILE A 392 -4.09 -0.01 25.70
CA ILE A 392 -4.45 -1.06 24.75
C ILE A 392 -5.58 -1.88 25.36
N SER A 393 -6.75 -1.80 24.77
CA SER A 393 -7.89 -2.65 25.10
C SER A 393 -7.64 -4.06 24.60
N ASP A 394 -7.31 -4.20 23.31
CA ASP A 394 -7.17 -5.51 22.69
C ASP A 394 -6.35 -5.54 21.40
N LEU A 395 -6.09 -6.73 20.88
CA LEU A 395 -5.57 -6.95 19.53
C LEU A 395 -6.72 -7.36 18.60
N ARG A 396 -6.75 -6.82 17.39
CA ARG A 396 -7.80 -7.10 16.40
C ARG A 396 -7.21 -7.38 15.02
N PHE A 397 -7.94 -8.12 14.20
CA PHE A 397 -7.61 -8.29 12.79
C PHE A 397 -8.15 -7.14 11.94
N ASP A 398 -7.27 -6.53 11.16
CA ASP A 398 -7.64 -5.73 9.99
C ASP A 398 -7.77 -6.71 8.81
N VAL A 399 -9.01 -7.08 8.51
CA VAL A 399 -9.32 -8.07 7.48
C VAL A 399 -8.94 -7.57 6.10
N HIS A 400 -9.09 -6.26 5.85
CA HIS A 400 -8.81 -5.70 4.54
C HIS A 400 -7.31 -5.70 4.23
N SER A 401 -6.49 -5.40 5.22
CA SER A 401 -5.04 -5.37 5.07
C SER A 401 -4.36 -6.70 5.45
N HIS A 402 -5.14 -7.72 5.82
CA HIS A 402 -4.65 -9.02 6.32
C HIS A 402 -3.56 -8.87 7.39
N THR A 403 -3.78 -7.99 8.37
CA THR A 403 -2.82 -7.69 9.45
C THR A 403 -3.49 -7.59 10.81
N VAL A 404 -2.68 -7.36 11.85
CA VAL A 404 -3.12 -7.18 13.24
C VAL A 404 -2.91 -5.72 13.63
N VAL A 405 -3.85 -5.18 14.40
CA VAL A 405 -3.78 -3.84 14.96
C VAL A 405 -4.08 -3.88 16.47
N CYS A 406 -3.54 -2.90 17.20
CA CYS A 406 -3.96 -2.66 18.57
C CYS A 406 -5.22 -1.77 18.58
N ASP A 407 -6.25 -2.25 19.26
CA ASP A 407 -7.39 -1.42 19.65
C ASP A 407 -7.05 -0.71 20.96
N GLY A 408 -6.99 0.62 20.90
CA GLY A 408 -6.50 1.40 22.03
C GLY A 408 -6.87 2.86 22.01
N TYR A 409 -6.74 3.47 23.18
CA TYR A 409 -7.01 4.86 23.47
C TYR A 409 -5.72 5.57 23.84
N VAL A 410 -5.64 6.87 23.56
CA VAL A 410 -4.47 7.68 23.83
C VAL A 410 -4.88 8.81 24.73
N LEU A 411 -4.15 8.98 25.83
CA LEU A 411 -4.33 10.04 26.80
C LEU A 411 -3.15 11.01 26.72
N PRO A 412 -3.34 12.19 26.10
CA PRO A 412 -2.36 13.26 26.16
C PRO A 412 -2.37 13.89 27.56
N LEU A 413 -1.20 14.00 28.18
CA LEU A 413 -1.03 14.58 29.52
C LEU A 413 -0.65 16.05 29.38
N THR A 414 -1.65 16.91 29.12
CA THR A 414 -1.44 18.37 29.20
C THR A 414 -1.44 18.83 30.65
N HIS A 415 -0.74 19.92 30.95
CA HIS A 415 -0.68 20.47 32.32
C HIS A 415 -2.08 20.77 32.90
N GLU A 416 -2.97 21.34 32.09
CA GLU A 416 -4.35 21.63 32.50
C GLU A 416 -5.12 20.36 32.87
N PHE A 417 -4.93 19.30 32.09
CA PHE A 417 -5.62 18.04 32.28
C PHE A 417 -5.08 17.23 33.47
N LEU A 418 -3.76 17.25 33.68
CA LEU A 418 -3.13 16.65 34.85
C LEU A 418 -3.62 17.28 36.15
N GLY A 419 -3.77 18.60 36.20
CA GLY A 419 -4.33 19.29 37.38
C GLY A 419 -5.74 18.85 37.75
N LYS A 420 -6.54 18.44 36.76
CA LYS A 420 -7.91 17.91 36.96
C LYS A 420 -7.94 16.41 37.29
N MET A 421 -6.88 15.67 36.99
CA MET A 421 -6.83 14.20 37.09
C MET A 421 -5.72 13.66 38.00
N GLU A 422 -5.15 14.47 38.88
CA GLU A 422 -4.02 14.09 39.73
C GLU A 422 -4.28 12.80 40.53
N GLY A 423 -5.44 12.70 41.20
CA GLY A 423 -5.80 11.52 41.98
C GLY A 423 -5.92 10.24 41.14
N PRO A 424 -6.75 10.20 40.09
CA PRO A 424 -6.81 9.07 39.15
C PRO A 424 -5.47 8.72 38.51
N PHE A 425 -4.68 9.73 38.11
CA PHE A 425 -3.37 9.53 37.48
C PHE A 425 -2.35 8.91 38.43
N SER A 426 -2.30 9.39 39.69
CA SER A 426 -1.43 8.80 40.72
C SER A 426 -1.76 7.32 40.97
N ARG A 427 -3.05 6.95 40.97
CA ARG A 427 -3.48 5.55 41.04
C ARG A 427 -3.06 4.75 39.81
N LEU A 428 -3.14 5.36 38.63
CA LEU A 428 -2.72 4.74 37.37
C LEU A 428 -1.24 4.39 37.39
N VAL A 429 -0.38 5.32 37.81
CA VAL A 429 1.06 5.12 37.88
C VAL A 429 1.44 4.09 38.96
N SER A 430 0.81 4.16 40.14
CA SER A 430 1.14 3.29 41.27
C SER A 430 0.59 1.87 41.15
N LYS A 431 -0.59 1.68 40.54
CA LYS A 431 -1.30 0.38 40.50
C LYS A 431 -1.54 -0.17 39.09
N GLY A 432 -1.36 0.62 38.05
CA GLY A 432 -1.77 0.28 36.68
C GLY A 432 -0.79 -0.56 35.88
N ASP A 433 0.29 -1.08 36.49
CA ASP A 433 1.31 -1.90 35.80
C ASP A 433 1.82 -1.21 34.52
N LEU A 434 2.14 0.08 34.66
CA LEU A 434 2.52 0.97 33.58
C LEU A 434 3.88 0.58 33.00
N VAL A 435 3.91 0.34 31.68
CA VAL A 435 5.14 0.07 30.96
C VAL A 435 5.69 1.34 30.35
N THR A 436 6.86 1.78 30.81
CA THR A 436 7.56 2.92 30.19
C THR A 436 8.36 2.46 28.97
N ILE A 437 8.08 3.06 27.81
CA ILE A 437 8.85 2.93 26.58
C ILE A 437 9.62 4.23 26.38
N ARG A 438 10.95 4.14 26.37
CA ARG A 438 11.83 5.29 26.13
C ARG A 438 11.84 5.63 24.65
N ALA A 439 11.28 6.78 24.32
CA ALA A 439 11.29 7.31 22.97
C ALA A 439 12.68 7.86 22.61
N ARG A 440 13.10 7.61 21.37
CA ARG A 440 14.32 8.20 20.80
C ARG A 440 14.09 9.68 20.45
N GLU A 441 15.17 10.45 20.25
CA GLU A 441 15.17 11.92 20.09
C GLU A 441 13.93 12.48 19.35
N ASP A 442 13.82 12.21 18.04
CA ASP A 442 12.77 12.78 17.18
C ASP A 442 11.44 11.98 17.25
N GLU A 443 11.40 10.90 18.03
CA GLU A 443 10.28 9.95 18.03
C GLU A 443 9.03 10.53 18.71
N MET A 444 9.20 11.29 19.80
CA MET A 444 8.06 11.93 20.49
C MET A 444 7.32 12.91 19.57
N HIS A 445 8.07 13.66 18.77
CA HIS A 445 7.48 14.58 17.79
C HIS A 445 6.74 13.80 16.69
N ALA A 446 7.32 12.71 16.20
CA ALA A 446 6.67 11.83 15.23
C ALA A 446 5.36 11.22 15.76
N TRP A 447 5.33 10.75 17.01
CA TRP A 447 4.11 10.24 17.64
C TRP A 447 3.01 11.30 17.74
N LYS A 448 3.34 12.52 18.15
CA LYS A 448 2.37 13.64 18.21
C LYS A 448 1.74 13.95 16.85
N MET A 449 2.49 13.75 15.76
CA MET A 449 1.99 13.92 14.40
C MET A 449 1.19 12.69 13.90
N LEU A 450 1.61 11.49 14.28
CA LEU A 450 1.00 10.23 13.84
C LEU A 450 -0.34 9.96 14.53
N LEU A 451 -0.44 10.23 15.83
CA LEU A 451 -1.62 9.87 16.65
C LEU A 451 -2.93 10.48 16.11
N PRO A 452 -3.01 11.78 15.74
CA PRO A 452 -4.21 12.34 15.12
C PRO A 452 -4.63 11.61 13.84
N ALA A 453 -3.66 11.23 12.99
CA ALA A 453 -3.93 10.49 11.77
C ALA A 453 -4.45 9.06 12.06
N LEU A 454 -3.93 8.40 13.09
CA LEU A 454 -4.44 7.10 13.53
C LEU A 454 -5.85 7.19 14.10
N VAL A 455 -6.16 8.25 14.85
CA VAL A 455 -7.51 8.49 15.39
C VAL A 455 -8.52 8.74 14.26
N GLU A 456 -8.15 9.53 13.24
CA GLU A 456 -9.02 9.81 12.10
C GLU A 456 -9.37 8.55 11.29
N ARG A 457 -8.45 7.59 11.18
CA ARG A 457 -8.72 6.28 10.54
C ARG A 457 -9.80 5.47 11.23
N CYS A 458 -9.97 5.69 12.54
CA CYS A 458 -10.91 4.97 13.40
C CYS A 458 -12.17 5.80 13.68
N ARG A 459 -12.34 6.97 13.02
CA ARG A 459 -13.44 7.90 13.28
C ARG A 459 -14.79 7.28 12.90
N THR A 460 -15.70 7.27 13.87
CA THR A 460 -17.15 6.99 13.69
C THR A 460 -18.01 8.24 13.86
N TRP A 461 -17.41 9.36 14.25
CA TRP A 461 -18.04 10.65 14.53
C TRP A 461 -17.81 11.66 13.39
N GLN A 462 -18.47 12.82 13.40
CA GLN A 462 -18.23 13.90 12.43
C GLN A 462 -17.49 15.06 13.10
N HIS A 463 -16.58 15.70 12.36
CA HIS A 463 -15.94 16.93 12.83
C HIS A 463 -17.00 18.00 13.07
N GLY A 464 -16.90 18.72 14.18
CA GLY A 464 -17.68 19.93 14.40
C GLY A 464 -17.28 21.04 13.43
N GLU A 465 -18.07 22.10 13.35
CA GLU A 465 -17.71 23.30 12.58
C GLU A 465 -16.52 23.99 13.24
N HIS A 466 -15.33 23.86 12.65
CA HIS A 466 -14.11 24.57 13.03
C HIS A 466 -13.43 25.17 11.81
#